data_AF-A0A1I2U4B1-F1
#
_entry.id   AF-A0A1I2U4B1-F1
#
_cell.length_a   1.000
_cell.length_b   1.000
_cell.length_c   1.000
_cell.angle_alpha   90.00
_cell.angle_beta   90.00
_cell.angle_gamma   90.00
#
_symmetry.space_group_name_H-M   'P 1'
#
loop_
_entity.id
_entity.type
_entity.pdbx_description
1 polymer ?
#
loop_
_entity_poly.entity_id
_entity_poly.type
_entity_poly.pdbx_seq_one_letter_code
_entity_poly.pdbx_strand_id
1 'polypeptide(L)'
;MSENNEIVLSGSYTLPDLMKATSSTGLVPRELQQYVYPALEEFKNEMAAELGLPDYANIDKGELPSRQNGKVGGGMTKKMVAFAEAVLAWNYKNKMLQNQGNSAQPALEK
;
A
#
# COMPACT_ATOMS: atom_id res chain seq x y z
N MET A 1 -2.72 18.97 -20.07
CA MET A 1 -3.70 17.90 -19.79
C MET A 1 -2.89 16.67 -19.42
N SER A 2 -2.84 16.31 -18.14
CA SER A 2 -2.23 15.07 -17.67
C SER A 2 -3.36 14.25 -17.08
N GLU A 3 -3.75 13.18 -17.77
CA GLU A 3 -4.78 12.25 -17.32
C GLU A 3 -4.31 11.56 -16.04
N ASN A 4 -5.02 11.81 -14.95
CA ASN A 4 -4.92 11.01 -13.74
C ASN A 4 -5.56 9.66 -14.06
N ASN A 5 -4.73 8.64 -14.25
CA ASN A 5 -5.14 7.26 -14.43
C ASN A 5 -5.66 6.70 -13.10
N GLU A 6 -6.85 7.15 -12.69
CA GLU A 6 -7.60 6.53 -11.60
C GLU A 6 -8.21 5.23 -12.12
N ILE A 7 -7.70 4.10 -11.64
CA ILE A 7 -8.28 2.79 -11.91
C ILE A 7 -9.62 2.72 -11.19
N VAL A 8 -10.72 2.89 -11.94
CA VAL A 8 -12.09 2.85 -11.43
C VAL A 8 -12.55 1.40 -11.29
N LEU A 9 -12.51 0.87 -10.07
CA LEU A 9 -13.20 -0.37 -9.69
C LEU A 9 -14.51 0.00 -8.97
N SER A 10 -15.61 -0.67 -9.33
CA SER A 10 -16.96 -0.40 -8.85
C SER A 10 -17.04 -0.44 -7.31
N GLY A 11 -17.26 0.74 -6.70
CA GLY A 11 -17.22 0.96 -5.24
C GLY A 11 -15.93 1.67 -4.82
N SER A 12 -15.69 2.88 -5.35
CA SER A 12 -14.37 3.51 -5.37
C SER A 12 -13.93 4.02 -4.00
N TYR A 13 -13.16 3.22 -3.26
CA TYR A 13 -12.25 3.81 -2.29
C TYR A 13 -11.17 4.59 -3.05
N THR A 14 -11.16 5.92 -2.89
CA THR A 14 -9.94 6.65 -3.20
C THR A 14 -8.85 6.20 -2.23
N LEU A 15 -7.57 6.30 -2.61
CA LEU A 15 -6.47 5.99 -1.69
C LEU A 15 -6.62 6.76 -0.34
N PRO A 16 -6.99 8.06 -0.34
CA PRO A 16 -7.36 8.77 0.89
C PRO A 16 -8.46 8.12 1.74
N ASP A 17 -9.51 7.58 1.12
CA ASP A 17 -10.65 7.01 1.84
C ASP A 17 -10.31 5.65 2.43
N LEU A 18 -9.59 4.81 1.66
CA LEU A 18 -9.05 3.55 2.15
C LEU A 18 -8.10 3.79 3.34
N MET A 19 -7.24 4.80 3.25
CA MET A 19 -6.37 5.18 4.35
C MET A 19 -7.15 5.61 5.59
N LYS A 20 -8.17 6.47 5.46
CA LYS A 20 -9.00 6.89 6.61
C LYS A 20 -9.68 5.70 7.27
N ALA A 21 -10.25 4.79 6.47
CA ALA A 21 -10.93 3.61 6.98
C ALA A 21 -9.96 2.64 7.69
N THR A 22 -8.82 2.34 7.07
CA THR A 22 -7.83 1.39 7.62
C THR A 22 -7.05 1.98 8.79
N SER A 23 -6.67 3.25 8.75
CA SER A 23 -5.91 3.90 9.85
C SER A 23 -6.73 4.07 11.12
N SER A 24 -8.06 4.21 11.00
CA SER A 24 -8.96 4.36 12.15
C SER A 24 -9.37 3.02 12.77
N THR A 25 -9.55 1.98 11.94
CA THR A 25 -10.02 0.67 12.40
C THR A 25 -8.91 -0.34 12.63
N GLY A 26 -7.75 -0.14 11.99
CA GLY A 26 -6.68 -1.15 11.92
C GLY A 26 -7.04 -2.38 11.08
N LEU A 27 -8.16 -2.36 10.36
CA LEU A 27 -8.70 -3.50 9.63
C LEU A 27 -8.83 -3.19 8.13
N VAL A 28 -8.64 -4.23 7.31
CA VAL A 28 -8.91 -4.17 5.88
C VAL A 28 -10.43 -4.19 5.66
N PRO A 29 -10.99 -3.34 4.77
CA PRO A 29 -12.40 -3.38 4.43
C PRO A 29 -12.86 -4.77 3.96
N ARG A 30 -14.08 -5.17 4.34
CA ARG A 30 -14.61 -6.52 4.14
C ARG A 30 -14.64 -6.92 2.65
N GLU A 31 -14.98 -5.97 1.80
CA GLU A 31 -15.00 -6.09 0.34
C GLU A 31 -13.61 -6.41 -0.24
N LEU A 32 -12.54 -5.93 0.42
CA LEU A 32 -11.16 -6.14 0.00
C LEU A 32 -10.54 -7.40 0.61
N GLN A 33 -11.11 -7.93 1.68
CA GLN A 33 -10.57 -9.07 2.42
C GLN A 33 -10.26 -10.28 1.52
N GLN A 34 -11.12 -10.55 0.52
CA GLN A 34 -10.95 -11.66 -0.42
C GLN A 34 -9.71 -11.53 -1.32
N TYR A 35 -9.23 -10.30 -1.55
CA TYR A 35 -8.07 -10.03 -2.39
C TYR A 35 -6.75 -10.00 -1.60
N VAL A 36 -6.79 -9.96 -0.27
CA VAL A 36 -5.59 -9.84 0.57
C VAL A 36 -4.66 -11.03 0.36
N TYR A 37 -5.17 -12.25 0.48
CA TYR A 37 -4.37 -13.46 0.31
C TYR A 37 -3.72 -13.57 -1.09
N PRO A 38 -4.46 -13.49 -2.20
CA PRO A 38 -3.85 -13.60 -3.53
C PRO A 38 -2.84 -12.47 -3.81
N ALA A 39 -3.12 -11.24 -3.37
CA ALA A 39 -2.17 -10.13 -3.53
C ALA A 39 -0.86 -10.37 -2.74
N LEU A 40 -0.96 -10.93 -1.52
CA LEU A 40 0.21 -11.28 -0.72
C LEU A 40 1.01 -12.44 -1.32
N GLU A 41 0.34 -13.42 -1.93
CA GLU A 41 1.00 -14.54 -2.62
C GLU A 41 1.74 -14.06 -3.88
N GLU A 42 1.12 -13.22 -4.70
CA GLU A 42 1.76 -12.59 -5.85
C GLU A 42 3.00 -11.80 -5.42
N PHE A 43 2.82 -10.91 -4.44
CA PHE A 43 3.91 -10.10 -3.92
C PHE A 43 5.06 -10.95 -3.34
N LYS A 44 4.74 -12.04 -2.63
CA LYS A 44 5.75 -12.99 -2.13
C LYS A 44 6.56 -13.62 -3.27
N ASN A 45 5.89 -14.03 -4.34
CA ASN A 45 6.54 -14.67 -5.49
C ASN A 45 7.40 -13.67 -6.28
N GLU A 46 6.94 -12.44 -6.46
CA GLU A 46 7.74 -11.35 -7.03
C GLU A 46 9.00 -11.08 -6.19
N MET A 47 8.84 -10.96 -4.87
CA MET A 47 9.96 -10.78 -3.94
C MET A 47 10.97 -11.93 -4.01
N ALA A 48 10.49 -13.16 -4.17
CA ALA A 48 11.36 -14.31 -4.34
C ALA A 48 12.09 -14.29 -5.70
N ALA A 49 11.40 -13.94 -6.79
CA ALA A 49 12.00 -13.80 -8.11
C ALA A 49 13.12 -12.74 -8.12
N GLU A 50 12.91 -11.58 -7.46
CA GLU A 50 13.96 -10.55 -7.30
C GLU A 50 15.20 -11.06 -6.57
N LEU A 51 15.05 -12.04 -5.68
CA LEU A 51 16.13 -12.67 -4.92
C LEU A 51 16.74 -13.88 -5.63
N GLY A 52 16.34 -14.14 -6.88
CA GLY A 52 16.85 -15.25 -7.70
C GLY A 52 16.13 -16.58 -7.48
N LEU A 53 14.90 -16.56 -6.94
CA LEU A 53 14.05 -17.74 -6.70
C LEU A 53 12.77 -17.67 -7.56
N PRO A 54 12.85 -17.87 -8.88
CA PRO A 54 11.73 -17.63 -9.80
C PRO A 54 10.56 -18.61 -9.62
N ASP A 55 10.79 -19.81 -9.10
CA ASP A 55 9.75 -20.85 -8.93
C ASP A 55 9.33 -21.05 -7.47
N TYR A 56 9.40 -19.98 -6.67
CA TYR A 56 9.11 -20.04 -5.24
C TYR A 56 7.67 -20.49 -4.92
N ALA A 57 6.74 -20.33 -5.86
CA ALA A 57 5.37 -20.81 -5.72
C ALA A 57 5.31 -22.34 -5.60
N ASN A 58 6.03 -23.06 -6.47
CA ASN A 58 5.92 -24.51 -6.61
C ASN A 58 6.99 -25.29 -5.82
N ILE A 59 8.14 -24.68 -5.54
CA ILE A 59 9.20 -25.31 -4.76
C ILE A 59 8.72 -25.56 -3.32
N ASP A 60 9.10 -26.71 -2.75
CA ASP A 60 8.94 -26.97 -1.33
C ASP A 60 9.89 -26.07 -0.53
N LYS A 61 9.32 -25.21 0.31
CA LYS A 61 10.07 -24.25 1.11
C LYS A 61 10.92 -24.95 2.17
N GLY A 62 10.65 -26.22 2.49
CA GLY A 62 11.48 -27.05 3.36
C GLY A 62 12.83 -27.43 2.74
N GLU A 63 12.92 -27.50 1.41
CA GLU A 63 14.17 -27.79 0.69
C GLU A 63 15.05 -26.55 0.54
N LEU A 64 14.45 -25.35 0.63
CA LEU A 64 15.19 -24.09 0.57
C LEU A 64 15.91 -23.80 1.89
N PRO A 65 17.16 -23.29 1.85
CA PRO A 65 17.83 -22.80 3.05
C PRO A 65 16.96 -21.79 3.81
N SER A 66 16.83 -21.95 5.13
CA SER A 66 15.99 -21.05 5.95
C SER A 66 16.36 -19.58 5.78
N ARG A 67 17.64 -19.29 5.49
CA ARG A 67 18.11 -17.93 5.17
C ARG A 67 17.48 -17.35 3.91
N GLN A 68 17.24 -18.15 2.88
CA GLN A 68 16.59 -17.71 1.64
C GLN A 68 15.12 -17.41 1.88
N ASN A 69 14.39 -18.31 2.54
CA ASN A 69 12.99 -18.06 2.95
C ASN A 69 12.88 -16.80 3.83
N GLY A 70 13.82 -16.62 4.77
CA GLY A 70 13.90 -15.45 5.62
C GLY A 70 14.17 -14.15 4.86
N LYS A 71 14.99 -14.18 3.79
CA LYS A 71 15.21 -13.02 2.92
C LYS A 71 13.95 -12.61 2.17
N VAL A 72 13.15 -13.57 1.70
CA VAL A 72 11.87 -13.29 1.02
C VAL A 72 10.92 -12.60 1.99
N GLY A 73 10.64 -13.21 3.14
CA GLY A 73 9.73 -12.64 4.13
C GLY A 73 10.21 -11.29 4.69
N GLY A 74 11.50 -11.17 4.98
CA GLY A 74 12.09 -9.90 5.43
C GLY A 74 12.03 -8.79 4.36
N GLY A 75 12.22 -9.15 3.09
CA GLY A 75 12.09 -8.24 1.96
C GLY A 75 10.65 -7.75 1.77
N MET A 76 9.67 -8.66 1.88
CA MET A 76 8.25 -8.32 1.87
C MET A 76 7.92 -7.29 2.95
N THR A 77 8.26 -7.58 4.22
CA THR A 77 8.01 -6.66 5.34
C THR A 77 8.67 -5.31 5.11
N LYS A 78 9.94 -5.29 4.66
CA LYS A 78 10.66 -4.04 4.39
C LYS A 78 9.94 -3.16 3.38
N LYS A 79 9.49 -3.73 2.26
CA LYS A 79 8.79 -2.98 1.20
C LYS A 79 7.38 -2.55 1.63
N MET A 80 6.64 -3.40 2.35
CA MET A 80 5.31 -3.03 2.88
C MET A 80 5.41 -1.87 3.87
N VAL A 81 6.41 -1.89 4.76
CA VAL A 81 6.67 -0.78 5.70
C VAL A 81 7.01 0.49 4.92
N ALA A 82 7.93 0.42 3.95
CA ALA A 82 8.29 1.57 3.14
C ALA A 82 7.08 2.15 2.36
N PHE A 83 6.20 1.29 1.84
CA PHE A 83 4.96 1.71 1.20
C PHE A 83 4.04 2.43 2.20
N ALA A 84 3.81 1.85 3.38
CA ALA A 84 2.99 2.46 4.42
C ALA A 84 3.56 3.83 4.87
N GLU A 85 4.87 3.93 5.07
CA GLU A 85 5.56 5.18 5.40
C GLU A 85 5.37 6.24 4.31
N ALA A 86 5.56 5.88 3.04
CA ALA A 86 5.38 6.80 1.92
C ALA A 86 3.93 7.31 1.82
N VAL A 87 2.96 6.41 2.01
CA VAL A 87 1.53 6.72 2.00
C VAL A 87 1.15 7.64 3.18
N LEU A 88 1.66 7.37 4.38
CA LEU A 88 1.46 8.24 5.56
C LEU A 88 2.05 9.63 5.35
N ALA A 89 3.29 9.71 4.84
CA ALA A 89 3.96 10.96 4.54
C ALA A 89 3.19 11.79 3.49
N TRP A 90 2.69 11.13 2.43
CA TRP A 90 1.87 11.76 1.40
C TRP A 90 0.58 12.35 1.98
N ASN A 91 -0.14 11.59 2.80
CA ASN A 91 -1.37 12.06 3.45
C ASN A 91 -1.10 13.23 4.42
N TYR A 92 -0.01 13.16 5.19
CA TYR A 92 0.40 14.27 6.06
C TYR A 92 0.69 15.54 5.26
N LYS A 93 1.49 15.44 4.18
CA LYS A 93 1.79 16.56 3.28
C LYS A 93 0.53 17.21 2.73
N ASN A 94 -0.43 16.42 2.26
CA ASN A 94 -1.66 16.94 1.67
C ASN A 94 -2.53 17.68 2.69
N LYS A 95 -2.63 17.17 3.93
CA LYS A 95 -3.33 17.88 5.02
C LYS A 95 -2.67 19.22 5.32
N MET A 96 -1.34 19.30 5.32
CA MET A 96 -0.61 20.54 5.55
C MET A 96 -0.87 21.58 4.46
N LEU A 97 -0.87 21.16 3.18
CA LEU A 97 -1.13 22.06 2.06
C LEU A 97 -2.58 22.57 2.04
N GLN A 98 -3.56 21.73 2.36
CA GLN A 98 -4.96 22.15 2.46
C GLN A 98 -5.18 23.19 3.55
N ASN A 99 -4.51 23.02 4.70
CA ASN A 99 -4.60 23.97 5.81
C ASN A 99 -3.97 25.33 5.46
N GLN A 100 -2.93 25.37 4.63
CA GLN A 100 -2.31 26.61 4.15
C GLN A 100 -3.18 27.34 3.11
N GLY A 101 -3.96 26.61 2.30
CA GLY A 101 -4.91 27.18 1.34
C GLY A 101 -6.13 27.82 2.00
N ASN A 102 -6.57 27.30 3.15
CA ASN A 102 -7.73 27.84 3.89
C ASN A 102 -7.43 29.11 4.70
N SER A 103 -6.15 29.46 4.94
CA SER A 103 -5.75 30.72 5.56
C SER A 103 -5.70 31.92 4.60
N ALA A 104 -6.07 31.75 3.32
CA ALA A 104 -6.01 32.77 2.28
C ALA A 104 -7.38 33.28 1.81
N GLN A 105 -8.46 33.09 2.57
CA GLN A 105 -9.69 33.87 2.37
C GLN A 105 -9.63 35.12 3.27
N PRO A 106 -9.36 36.32 2.72
CA PRO A 106 -9.58 37.54 3.47
C PRO A 106 -11.08 37.66 3.73
N ALA A 107 -11.43 37.95 4.97
CA ALA A 107 -12.72 38.52 5.31
C ALA A 107 -12.93 39.76 4.44
N LEU A 108 -13.75 39.65 3.40
CA LEU A 108 -14.28 40.81 2.70
C LEU A 108 -15.48 41.28 3.50
N GLU A 109 -15.18 42.28 4.31
CA GLU A 109 -16.06 43.16 5.07
C GLU A 109 -17.06 43.87 4.14
N LYS A 110 -18.37 43.62 4.34
CA LYS A 110 -19.42 44.58 4.73
C LYS A 110 -20.80 43.97 4.62
#